data_AF-A0A315WYZ8-F1
#
_entry.id   AF-A0A315WYZ8-F1
#
_cell.length_a   1.000
_cell.length_b   1.000
_cell.length_c   1.000
_cell.angle_alpha   90.00
_cell.angle_beta   90.00
_cell.angle_gamma   90.00
#
_symmetry.space_group_name_H-M   'P 1'
#
loop_
_entity.id
_entity.type
_entity.pdbx_description
1 polymer ?
#
loop_
_entity_poly.entity_id
_entity_poly.type
_entity_poly.pdbx_seq_one_letter_code
_entity_poly.pdbx_strand_id
1 'polypeptide(L)'
;MKKILLGLSLFLLFFVISPRAEAASLILVYPVGKEEFIAGKTYQFSWTQQDIKSVRVYLLASDGSEAEIYPSIETSLSATQGAYNFTIPQTLNGDYYVKIHGYASWGGGLESQSLWKIIVKPDQKINILTDLTEKKLSAGQTYKIDWALDPAEVNTVSLYLYKDGKMLSKLSSNNSNGYSWTVPRSYAGDNYQLLVSKVVPQGAYPAEKFSGKFSLVSDFDSGEQTTATTTVPTVKIDVFLTNRLKGKILLQVEQNGEAWYVRPDNGQRMYLRDGVAAYSLMRTMGLGISDSDLSKIPIGFEDRFECDDSDSDGLCDKLEESLGTDPNRADSDGDGRSDGAEVKDGFNPLGAGQSSFVSGLAARLKGRIVLQVQKHGEAWYINPANGKRYYMPDGPSAYQIMKYLSVGISNSDLGKIATY
;
A
#
# COMPACT_ATOMS: atom_id res chain seq x y z
N MET A 1 -34.55 62.10 -61.18
CA MET A 1 -34.64 60.76 -60.55
C MET A 1 -33.40 60.55 -59.71
N LYS A 2 -33.57 60.25 -58.41
CA LYS A 2 -32.51 60.11 -57.39
C LYS A 2 -31.70 58.82 -57.65
N LYS A 3 -30.36 58.89 -57.65
CA LYS A 3 -29.47 57.72 -57.53
C LYS A 3 -29.23 57.47 -56.05
N ILE A 4 -29.67 56.31 -55.57
CA ILE A 4 -29.41 55.82 -54.20
C ILE A 4 -28.13 54.98 -54.24
N LEU A 5 -27.18 55.35 -53.38
CA LEU A 5 -25.94 54.65 -53.09
C LEU A 5 -26.27 53.54 -52.08
N LEU A 6 -26.09 52.27 -52.44
CA LEU A 6 -26.18 51.13 -51.51
C LEU A 6 -24.78 50.59 -51.27
N GLY A 7 -24.25 50.83 -50.08
CA GLY A 7 -23.01 50.22 -49.60
C GLY A 7 -23.24 48.75 -49.24
N LEU A 8 -22.47 47.85 -49.84
CA LEU A 8 -22.35 46.47 -49.39
C LEU A 8 -21.44 46.44 -48.16
N SER A 9 -22.02 46.18 -46.99
CA SER A 9 -21.25 45.86 -45.79
C SER A 9 -20.79 44.39 -45.88
N LEU A 10 -19.48 44.19 -45.99
CA LEU A 10 -18.83 42.89 -45.99
C LEU A 10 -18.77 42.37 -44.56
N PHE A 11 -19.70 41.48 -44.19
CA PHE A 11 -19.67 40.79 -42.90
C PHE A 11 -18.58 39.70 -42.96
N LEU A 12 -17.40 39.97 -42.40
CA LEU A 12 -16.42 38.92 -42.12
C LEU A 12 -17.00 38.01 -41.03
N LEU A 13 -17.41 36.79 -41.41
CA LEU A 13 -17.60 35.70 -40.46
C LEU A 13 -16.22 35.35 -39.90
N PHE A 14 -15.91 35.82 -38.68
CA PHE A 14 -14.87 35.19 -37.89
C PHE A 14 -15.37 33.80 -37.50
N PHE A 15 -14.92 32.76 -38.20
CA PHE A 15 -14.85 31.44 -37.61
C PHE A 15 -13.84 31.52 -36.46
N VAL A 16 -14.34 31.73 -35.25
CA VAL A 16 -13.58 31.34 -34.07
C VAL A 16 -13.44 29.83 -34.20
N ILE A 17 -12.24 29.36 -34.58
CA ILE A 17 -11.87 27.97 -34.38
C ILE A 17 -11.90 27.80 -32.87
N SER A 18 -13.02 27.27 -32.37
CA SER A 18 -13.16 26.93 -30.96
C SER A 18 -11.96 26.05 -30.59
N PRO A 19 -11.25 26.32 -29.48
CA PRO A 19 -10.26 25.37 -29.00
C PRO A 19 -10.97 24.03 -28.92
N ARG A 20 -10.45 23.03 -29.65
CA ARG A 20 -11.01 21.68 -29.70
C ARG A 20 -11.35 21.29 -28.28
N ALA A 21 -12.64 21.15 -27.96
CA ALA A 21 -13.06 20.64 -26.66
C ALA A 21 -12.30 19.34 -26.46
N GLU A 22 -11.43 19.30 -25.46
CA GLU A 22 -10.74 18.08 -25.08
C GLU A 22 -11.82 17.03 -24.80
N ALA A 23 -11.68 15.84 -25.38
CA ALA A 23 -12.74 14.84 -25.31
C ALA A 23 -12.97 14.45 -23.84
N ALA A 24 -14.24 14.32 -23.44
CA ALA A 24 -14.58 13.85 -22.10
C ALA A 24 -13.84 12.54 -21.80
N SER A 25 -13.29 12.41 -20.60
CA SER A 25 -12.52 11.23 -20.19
C SER A 25 -12.81 10.86 -18.74
N LEU A 26 -12.71 9.57 -18.44
CA LEU A 26 -12.80 9.00 -17.10
C LEU A 26 -11.85 7.82 -17.03
N ILE A 27 -10.95 7.82 -16.06
CA ILE A 27 -9.98 6.75 -15.86
C ILE A 27 -9.97 6.40 -14.38
N LEU A 28 -10.28 5.15 -14.05
CA LEU A 28 -10.04 4.59 -12.73
C LEU A 28 -8.52 4.50 -12.53
N VAL A 29 -8.01 5.20 -11.53
CA VAL A 29 -6.59 5.23 -11.18
C VAL A 29 -6.27 4.17 -10.14
N TYR A 30 -7.20 3.92 -9.21
CA TYR A 30 -7.07 2.88 -8.19
C TYR A 30 -8.45 2.46 -7.65
N PRO A 31 -8.67 1.16 -7.39
CA PRO A 31 -7.80 0.03 -7.71
C PRO A 31 -7.75 -0.27 -9.21
N VAL A 32 -6.62 -0.81 -9.65
CA VAL A 32 -6.32 -1.10 -11.07
C VAL A 32 -6.25 -2.61 -11.33
N GLY A 33 -6.16 -3.40 -10.25
CA GLY A 33 -6.33 -4.84 -10.22
C GLY A 33 -5.14 -5.57 -9.57
N LYS A 34 -5.35 -6.83 -9.18
CA LYS A 34 -4.47 -7.67 -8.34
C LYS A 34 -4.31 -7.18 -6.89
N GLU A 35 -4.93 -6.07 -6.47
CA GLU A 35 -4.94 -5.65 -5.07
C GLU A 35 -5.71 -6.65 -4.19
N GLU A 36 -5.22 -6.87 -2.97
CA GLU A 36 -5.95 -7.59 -1.94
C GLU A 36 -6.61 -6.62 -0.94
N PHE A 37 -7.92 -6.76 -0.76
CA PHE A 37 -8.71 -6.03 0.22
C PHE A 37 -9.30 -6.95 1.28
N ILE A 38 -9.46 -6.40 2.48
CA ILE A 38 -10.12 -7.07 3.59
C ILE A 38 -11.53 -6.52 3.70
N ALA A 39 -12.52 -7.42 3.69
CA ALA A 39 -13.92 -7.11 3.87
C ALA A 39 -14.13 -6.27 5.14
N GLY A 40 -15.04 -5.30 5.12
CA GLY A 40 -15.27 -4.39 6.24
C GLY A 40 -14.22 -3.31 6.48
N LYS A 41 -13.10 -3.28 5.74
CA LYS A 41 -12.12 -2.19 5.81
C LYS A 41 -12.40 -1.12 4.75
N THR A 42 -11.93 0.10 5.03
CA THR A 42 -12.05 1.25 4.15
C THR A 42 -10.76 1.50 3.37
N TYR A 43 -10.87 1.64 2.06
CA TYR A 43 -9.78 1.93 1.13
C TYR A 43 -10.16 3.14 0.29
N GLN A 44 -9.18 3.98 -0.07
CA GLN A 44 -9.43 5.11 -0.95
C GLN A 44 -9.36 4.68 -2.41
N PHE A 45 -10.44 4.80 -3.16
CA PHE A 45 -10.49 4.56 -4.60
C PHE A 45 -10.33 5.90 -5.32
N SER A 46 -9.60 5.95 -6.42
CA SER A 46 -9.26 7.20 -7.11
C SER A 46 -9.44 7.12 -8.62
N TRP A 47 -9.66 8.27 -9.24
CA TRP A 47 -9.90 8.41 -10.67
C TRP A 47 -9.45 9.77 -11.18
N THR A 48 -9.15 9.87 -12.48
CA THR A 48 -9.01 11.12 -13.21
C THR A 48 -10.18 11.31 -14.15
N GLN A 49 -10.59 12.55 -14.37
CA GLN A 49 -11.72 12.85 -15.24
C GLN A 49 -11.57 14.18 -15.97
N GLN A 50 -12.25 14.27 -17.11
CA GLN A 50 -12.45 15.49 -17.88
C GLN A 50 -13.89 15.56 -18.36
N ASP A 51 -14.54 16.71 -18.16
CA ASP A 51 -15.94 16.97 -18.51
C ASP A 51 -16.96 15.97 -17.90
N ILE A 52 -16.59 15.32 -16.80
CA ILE A 52 -17.48 14.50 -15.99
C ILE A 52 -17.94 15.30 -14.78
N LYS A 53 -19.25 15.32 -14.55
CA LYS A 53 -19.84 16.03 -13.39
C LYS A 53 -19.82 15.15 -12.16
N SER A 54 -20.23 13.89 -12.33
CA SER A 54 -20.36 12.98 -11.21
C SER A 54 -20.00 11.55 -11.56
N VAL A 55 -19.67 10.75 -10.54
CA VAL A 55 -19.30 9.34 -10.71
C VAL A 55 -20.05 8.42 -9.75
N ARG A 56 -20.14 7.15 -10.12
CA ARG A 56 -20.58 6.01 -9.31
C ARG A 56 -19.57 4.88 -9.41
N VAL A 57 -19.28 4.24 -8.28
CA VAL A 57 -18.31 3.14 -8.17
C VAL A 57 -19.04 1.84 -7.88
N TYR A 58 -18.60 0.76 -8.50
CA TYR A 58 -19.20 -0.57 -8.48
C TYR A 58 -18.13 -1.63 -8.20
N LEU A 59 -18.51 -2.69 -7.49
CA LEU A 59 -17.78 -3.96 -7.45
C LEU A 59 -18.55 -5.01 -8.25
N LEU A 60 -17.90 -5.65 -9.21
CA LEU A 60 -18.51 -6.64 -10.11
C LEU A 60 -17.95 -8.01 -9.78
N ALA A 61 -18.81 -9.02 -9.64
CA ALA A 61 -18.35 -10.39 -9.43
C ALA A 61 -17.62 -10.93 -10.67
N SER A 62 -16.67 -11.84 -10.45
CA SER A 62 -15.81 -12.38 -11.50
C SER A 62 -16.51 -13.23 -12.58
N ASP A 63 -17.75 -13.65 -12.34
CA ASP A 63 -18.60 -14.37 -13.30
C ASP A 63 -19.33 -13.43 -14.28
N GLY A 64 -19.08 -12.12 -14.19
CA GLY A 64 -19.73 -11.13 -15.04
C GLY A 64 -21.19 -10.90 -14.71
N SER A 65 -21.72 -11.55 -13.66
CA SER A 65 -22.96 -11.11 -13.07
C SER A 65 -22.70 -9.73 -12.47
N GLU A 66 -23.54 -8.76 -12.84
CA GLU A 66 -23.72 -7.59 -12.02
C GLU A 66 -24.28 -8.11 -10.70
N ALA A 67 -23.39 -8.48 -9.78
CA ALA A 67 -23.76 -8.59 -8.39
C ALA A 67 -24.22 -7.18 -8.00
N GLU A 68 -25.51 -6.92 -8.13
CA GLU A 68 -26.22 -5.87 -7.41
C GLU A 68 -26.03 -6.16 -5.92
N ILE A 69 -24.85 -5.84 -5.39
CA ILE A 69 -24.64 -5.77 -3.96
C ILE A 69 -24.13 -4.37 -3.66
N TYR A 70 -25.14 -3.51 -3.72
CA TYR A 70 -25.43 -2.38 -2.87
C TYR A 70 -24.40 -1.95 -1.79
N PRO A 71 -24.33 -0.64 -1.54
CA PRO A 71 -25.27 0.35 -2.05
C PRO A 71 -24.81 0.87 -3.40
N SER A 72 -25.74 0.93 -4.34
CA SER A 72 -25.92 2.15 -5.12
C SER A 72 -25.74 3.32 -4.15
N ILE A 73 -24.55 3.90 -4.11
CA ILE A 73 -24.36 5.14 -3.38
C ILE A 73 -25.20 6.14 -4.16
N GLU A 74 -26.36 6.49 -3.59
CA GLU A 74 -27.28 7.48 -4.15
C GLU A 74 -26.64 8.87 -4.33
N THR A 75 -25.40 9.10 -3.90
CA THR A 75 -24.71 10.32 -4.25
C THR A 75 -23.91 10.08 -5.52
N SER A 76 -24.37 10.70 -6.60
CA SER A 76 -23.48 11.02 -7.70
C SER A 76 -22.30 11.80 -7.11
N LEU A 77 -21.16 11.13 -6.87
CA LEU A 77 -19.99 11.73 -6.23
C LEU A 77 -19.47 12.82 -7.16
N SER A 78 -18.99 13.95 -6.63
CA SER A 78 -18.38 14.95 -7.50
C SER A 78 -17.17 14.33 -8.21
N ALA A 79 -17.20 14.26 -9.54
CA ALA A 79 -16.12 13.63 -10.28
C ALA A 79 -14.80 14.40 -10.08
N THR A 80 -14.88 15.70 -9.82
CA THR A 80 -13.74 16.57 -9.48
C THR A 80 -13.08 16.26 -8.15
N GLN A 81 -13.70 15.46 -7.28
CA GLN A 81 -13.08 15.01 -6.02
C GLN A 81 -11.88 14.08 -6.30
N GLY A 82 -11.91 13.35 -7.42
CA GLY A 82 -10.84 12.46 -7.86
C GLY A 82 -10.57 11.24 -6.97
N ALA A 83 -11.21 11.13 -5.81
CA ALA A 83 -11.08 9.99 -4.92
C ALA A 83 -12.25 9.86 -3.92
N TYR A 84 -12.49 8.64 -3.43
CA TYR A 84 -13.52 8.31 -2.44
C TYR A 84 -13.06 7.19 -1.51
N ASN A 85 -13.33 7.35 -0.21
CA ASN A 85 -13.06 6.31 0.78
C ASN A 85 -14.19 5.28 0.76
N PHE A 86 -13.93 4.13 0.16
CA PHE A 86 -14.86 3.03 -0.01
C PHE A 86 -14.65 1.95 1.06
N THR A 87 -15.71 1.61 1.78
CA THR A 87 -15.69 0.48 2.72
C THR A 87 -16.16 -0.78 2.01
N ILE A 88 -15.28 -1.79 1.92
CA ILE A 88 -15.62 -3.07 1.32
C ILE A 88 -16.72 -3.72 2.18
N PRO A 89 -17.85 -4.16 1.61
CA PRO A 89 -18.88 -4.83 2.40
C PRO A 89 -18.34 -6.09 3.11
N GLN A 90 -18.73 -6.29 4.37
CA GLN A 90 -18.22 -7.39 5.21
C GLN A 90 -18.54 -8.79 4.68
N THR A 91 -19.55 -8.90 3.82
CA THR A 91 -20.03 -10.18 3.27
C THR A 91 -19.26 -10.65 2.04
N LEU A 92 -18.38 -9.82 1.46
CA LEU A 92 -17.66 -10.15 0.24
C LEU A 92 -16.46 -11.06 0.50
N ASN A 93 -16.23 -11.99 -0.43
CA ASN A 93 -15.09 -12.90 -0.47
C ASN A 93 -14.90 -13.42 -1.90
N GLY A 94 -13.68 -13.35 -2.42
CA GLY A 94 -13.32 -13.80 -3.77
C GLY A 94 -12.88 -12.66 -4.69
N ASP A 95 -12.95 -12.91 -5.99
CA ASP A 95 -12.41 -11.99 -7.00
C ASP A 95 -13.49 -11.06 -7.57
N TYR A 96 -13.16 -9.78 -7.67
CA TYR A 96 -14.07 -8.73 -8.17
C TYR A 96 -13.37 -7.79 -9.14
N TYR A 97 -14.11 -7.15 -10.04
CA TYR A 97 -13.64 -5.95 -10.73
C TYR A 97 -14.17 -4.70 -10.05
N VAL A 98 -13.44 -3.59 -10.16
CA VAL A 98 -13.93 -2.28 -9.75
C VAL A 98 -14.31 -1.50 -10.99
N LYS A 99 -15.57 -1.08 -11.11
CA LYS A 99 -16.04 -0.26 -12.22
C LYS A 99 -16.44 1.12 -11.73
N ILE A 100 -16.14 2.16 -12.49
CA ILE A 100 -16.58 3.52 -12.26
C ILE A 100 -17.36 4.02 -13.48
N HIS A 101 -18.58 4.51 -13.25
CA HIS A 101 -19.40 5.14 -14.27
C HIS A 101 -19.44 6.64 -13.99
N GLY A 102 -19.12 7.46 -14.97
CA GLY A 102 -19.17 8.91 -14.91
C GLY A 102 -20.30 9.49 -15.77
N TYR A 103 -20.99 10.49 -15.23
CA TYR A 103 -22.06 11.22 -15.90
C TYR A 103 -21.56 12.60 -16.29
N ALA A 104 -21.54 12.87 -17.59
CA ALA A 104 -21.13 14.14 -18.17
C ALA A 104 -22.25 15.18 -18.12
N SER A 105 -21.89 16.46 -18.12
CA SER A 105 -22.86 17.57 -18.04
C SER A 105 -23.78 17.67 -19.27
N TRP A 106 -23.38 17.09 -20.40
CA TRP A 106 -24.14 17.07 -21.65
C TRP A 106 -25.06 15.84 -21.80
N GLY A 107 -25.18 15.02 -20.75
CA GLY A 107 -26.07 13.85 -20.73
C GLY A 107 -25.44 12.53 -21.19
N GLY A 108 -24.15 12.52 -21.51
CA GLY A 108 -23.39 11.31 -21.82
C GLY A 108 -22.89 10.57 -20.59
N GLY A 109 -22.66 9.26 -20.74
CA GLY A 109 -22.01 8.40 -19.75
C GLY A 109 -20.67 7.88 -20.25
N LEU A 110 -19.66 7.86 -19.40
CA LEU A 110 -18.38 7.17 -19.63
C LEU A 110 -18.18 6.13 -18.55
N GLU A 111 -17.51 5.04 -18.88
CA GLU A 111 -17.17 3.99 -17.93
C GLU A 111 -15.67 3.72 -17.96
N SER A 112 -15.13 3.39 -16.80
CA SER A 112 -13.77 2.86 -16.65
C SER A 112 -13.82 1.72 -15.65
N GLN A 113 -12.92 0.76 -15.77
CA GLN A 113 -12.88 -0.42 -14.92
C GLN A 113 -11.43 -0.74 -14.57
N SER A 114 -11.24 -1.41 -13.43
CA SER A 114 -9.98 -2.04 -13.10
C SER A 114 -9.61 -3.02 -14.22
N LEU A 115 -8.35 -2.96 -14.64
CA LEU A 115 -7.83 -3.79 -15.72
C LEU A 115 -7.75 -5.25 -15.28
N TRP A 116 -7.58 -5.49 -13.98
CA TRP A 116 -7.53 -6.82 -13.38
C TRP A 116 -8.50 -6.96 -12.22
N LYS A 117 -8.72 -8.21 -11.81
CA LYS A 117 -9.53 -8.53 -10.65
C LYS A 117 -8.80 -8.10 -9.37
N ILE A 118 -9.49 -7.42 -8.48
CA ILE A 118 -9.10 -7.32 -7.08
C ILE A 118 -9.50 -8.60 -6.35
N ILE A 119 -8.85 -8.88 -5.24
CA ILE A 119 -9.11 -10.04 -4.38
C ILE A 119 -9.67 -9.51 -3.06
N VAL A 120 -10.89 -9.88 -2.70
CA VAL A 120 -11.48 -9.55 -1.39
C VAL A 120 -11.40 -10.78 -0.48
N LYS A 121 -10.84 -10.61 0.70
CA LYS A 121 -10.72 -11.63 1.74
C LYS A 121 -11.59 -11.26 2.94
N PRO A 122 -12.17 -12.24 3.67
CA PRO A 122 -12.94 -11.96 4.88
C PRO A 122 -12.07 -11.29 5.97
N ASP A 123 -12.67 -10.43 6.80
CA ASP A 123 -12.00 -9.87 7.99
C ASP A 123 -11.87 -10.97 9.05
N GLN A 124 -10.66 -11.51 9.19
CA GLN A 124 -10.40 -12.53 10.17
C GLN A 124 -10.13 -11.90 11.54
N LYS A 125 -10.86 -12.37 12.56
CA LYS A 125 -10.76 -11.89 13.93
C LYS A 125 -10.29 -13.00 14.86
N ILE A 126 -9.59 -12.60 15.92
CA ILE A 126 -9.23 -13.48 17.05
C ILE A 126 -9.94 -13.00 18.30
N ASN A 127 -10.66 -13.92 18.93
CA ASN A 127 -11.30 -13.75 20.22
C ASN A 127 -10.54 -14.57 21.26
N ILE A 128 -9.88 -13.89 22.21
CA ILE A 128 -9.25 -14.57 23.35
C ILE A 128 -10.36 -14.90 24.34
N LEU A 129 -10.53 -16.19 24.65
CA LEU A 129 -11.58 -16.69 25.54
C LEU A 129 -11.12 -16.69 27.01
N THR A 130 -9.81 -16.78 27.24
CA THR A 130 -9.23 -16.68 28.59
C THR A 130 -9.05 -15.23 28.99
N ASP A 131 -9.84 -14.76 29.96
CA ASP A 131 -9.66 -13.42 30.53
C ASP A 131 -8.50 -13.38 31.53
N LEU A 132 -7.45 -12.66 31.15
CA LEU A 132 -6.27 -12.40 31.98
C LEU A 132 -6.26 -10.99 32.57
N THR A 133 -7.23 -10.16 32.25
CA THR A 133 -7.23 -8.73 32.62
C THR A 133 -7.12 -8.58 34.13
N GLU A 134 -6.10 -7.85 34.57
CA GLU A 134 -5.76 -7.55 35.96
C GLU A 134 -5.49 -8.79 36.84
N LYS A 135 -5.32 -9.98 36.24
CA LYS A 135 -4.99 -11.20 36.98
C LYS A 135 -3.54 -11.17 37.46
N LYS A 136 -3.31 -11.81 38.60
CA LYS A 136 -1.98 -12.12 39.13
C LYS A 136 -1.72 -13.60 38.93
N LEU A 137 -0.80 -13.94 38.03
CA LEU A 137 -0.42 -15.32 37.75
C LEU A 137 0.88 -15.64 38.48
N SER A 138 0.96 -16.82 39.09
CA SER A 138 2.14 -17.26 39.83
C SER A 138 3.17 -17.85 38.88
N ALA A 139 4.44 -17.48 39.09
CA ALA A 139 5.59 -18.15 38.54
C ALA A 139 5.52 -19.67 38.77
N GLY A 140 6.04 -20.46 37.83
CA GLY A 140 6.06 -21.92 37.93
C GLY A 140 4.71 -22.64 37.75
N GLN A 141 3.58 -21.91 37.74
CA GLN A 141 2.26 -22.48 37.50
C GLN A 141 1.92 -22.55 36.00
N THR A 142 1.04 -23.50 35.65
CA THR A 142 0.56 -23.69 34.29
C THR A 142 -0.86 -23.16 34.13
N TYR A 143 -1.07 -22.31 33.13
CA TYR A 143 -2.37 -21.72 32.80
C TYR A 143 -2.79 -22.10 31.38
N LYS A 144 -4.08 -22.37 31.19
CA LYS A 144 -4.65 -22.63 29.87
C LYS A 144 -5.14 -21.33 29.24
N ILE A 145 -4.60 -21.01 28.06
CA ILE A 145 -4.96 -19.85 27.26
C ILE A 145 -5.74 -20.34 26.05
N ASP A 146 -7.03 -20.02 25.96
CA ASP A 146 -7.94 -20.44 24.89
C ASP A 146 -8.31 -19.24 24.01
N TRP A 147 -8.47 -19.50 22.70
CA TRP A 147 -8.91 -18.49 21.73
C TRP A 147 -9.77 -19.14 20.64
N ALA A 148 -10.54 -18.32 19.93
CA ALA A 148 -11.34 -18.69 18.77
C ALA A 148 -11.09 -17.73 17.60
N LEU A 149 -11.07 -18.27 16.39
CA LEU A 149 -11.05 -17.50 15.15
C LEU A 149 -12.49 -17.25 14.67
N ASP A 150 -12.72 -16.08 14.07
CA ASP A 150 -13.97 -15.70 13.43
C ASP A 150 -13.68 -15.13 12.04
N PRO A 151 -14.09 -15.80 10.94
CA PRO A 151 -14.78 -17.09 10.91
C PRO A 151 -13.90 -18.25 11.41
N ALA A 152 -14.54 -19.31 11.90
CA ALA A 152 -13.85 -20.51 12.36
C ALA A 152 -13.18 -21.22 11.17
N GLU A 153 -11.85 -21.26 11.19
CA GLU A 153 -11.04 -21.89 10.15
C GLU A 153 -9.92 -22.73 10.78
N VAL A 154 -9.50 -23.80 10.10
CA VAL A 154 -8.33 -24.59 10.52
C VAL A 154 -7.07 -23.82 10.18
N ASN A 155 -6.51 -23.12 11.16
CA ASN A 155 -5.29 -22.35 10.99
C ASN A 155 -4.34 -22.57 12.16
N THR A 156 -3.06 -22.34 11.91
CA THR A 156 -2.03 -22.28 12.95
C THR A 156 -2.06 -20.92 13.62
N VAL A 157 -1.90 -20.88 14.95
CA VAL A 157 -1.79 -19.64 15.74
C VAL A 157 -0.46 -19.66 16.51
N SER A 158 0.16 -18.49 16.64
CA SER A 158 1.33 -18.26 17.49
C SER A 158 0.96 -17.38 18.67
N LEU A 159 1.60 -17.65 19.81
CA LEU A 159 1.41 -16.91 21.05
C LEU A 159 2.71 -16.22 21.44
N TYR A 160 2.65 -14.94 21.78
CA TYR A 160 3.80 -14.15 22.21
C TYR A 160 3.52 -13.50 23.56
N LEU A 161 4.54 -13.41 24.41
CA LEU A 161 4.51 -12.69 25.67
C LEU A 161 5.09 -11.29 25.45
N TYR A 162 4.41 -10.29 25.98
CA TYR A 162 4.84 -8.90 25.99
C TYR A 162 4.97 -8.40 27.42
N LYS A 163 5.90 -7.49 27.66
CA LYS A 163 6.06 -6.73 28.89
C LYS A 163 6.26 -5.25 28.57
N ASP A 164 5.49 -4.38 29.21
CA ASP A 164 5.56 -2.92 29.00
C ASP A 164 5.48 -2.52 27.52
N GLY A 165 4.65 -3.23 26.75
CA GLY A 165 4.45 -3.00 25.32
C GLY A 165 5.54 -3.56 24.40
N LYS A 166 6.56 -4.26 24.93
CA LYS A 166 7.64 -4.89 24.15
C LYS A 166 7.47 -6.40 24.12
N MET A 167 7.70 -7.03 22.96
CA MET A 167 7.71 -8.49 22.86
C MET A 167 8.88 -9.04 23.67
N LEU A 168 8.59 -9.91 24.64
CA LEU A 168 9.56 -10.53 25.52
C LEU A 168 9.99 -11.91 25.00
N SER A 169 9.04 -12.72 24.54
CA SER A 169 9.32 -14.07 24.02
C SER A 169 8.18 -14.62 23.17
N LYS A 170 8.50 -15.48 22.21
CA LYS A 170 7.50 -16.35 21.57
C LYS A 170 7.25 -17.58 22.45
N LEU A 171 6.00 -17.85 22.80
CA LEU A 171 5.60 -18.95 23.69
C LEU A 171 5.22 -20.23 22.92
N SER A 172 4.58 -20.09 21.76
CA SER A 172 4.15 -21.24 20.96
C SER A 172 4.10 -20.92 19.47
N SER A 173 4.20 -21.97 18.65
CA SER A 173 3.88 -22.00 17.23
C SER A 173 2.98 -23.21 16.94
N ASN A 174 1.91 -22.99 16.16
CA ASN A 174 1.07 -24.04 15.56
C ASN A 174 0.08 -24.75 16.49
N ASN A 175 -0.67 -24.00 17.29
CA ASN A 175 -1.86 -24.53 17.98
C ASN A 175 -3.15 -24.02 17.33
N SER A 176 -4.20 -24.83 17.31
CA SER A 176 -5.49 -24.47 16.72
C SER A 176 -6.31 -23.57 17.65
N ASN A 177 -6.59 -24.00 18.88
CA ASN A 177 -7.60 -23.35 19.75
C ASN A 177 -7.15 -23.07 21.20
N GLY A 178 -5.89 -23.31 21.53
CA GLY A 178 -5.38 -22.99 22.87
C GLY A 178 -3.94 -23.42 23.13
N TYR A 179 -3.40 -23.00 24.27
CA TYR A 179 -2.05 -23.30 24.72
C TYR A 179 -1.97 -23.38 26.24
N SER A 180 -1.32 -24.41 26.75
CA SER A 180 -0.97 -24.53 28.17
C SER A 180 0.38 -23.87 28.41
N TRP A 181 0.37 -22.70 29.02
CA TRP A 181 1.57 -21.92 29.32
C TRP A 181 2.02 -22.14 30.76
N THR A 182 3.21 -22.70 30.94
CA THR A 182 3.91 -22.71 32.24
C THR A 182 4.71 -21.42 32.38
N VAL A 183 4.37 -20.59 33.37
CA VAL A 183 5.04 -19.31 33.61
C VAL A 183 6.48 -19.56 34.07
N PRO A 184 7.51 -19.05 33.36
CA PRO A 184 8.90 -19.20 33.80
C PRO A 184 9.12 -18.60 35.19
N ARG A 185 9.86 -19.31 36.05
CA ARG A 185 10.12 -18.86 37.43
C ARG A 185 10.89 -17.54 37.54
N SER A 186 11.59 -17.16 36.48
CA SER A 186 12.35 -15.91 36.39
C SER A 186 11.50 -14.67 36.12
N TYR A 187 10.19 -14.81 35.84
CA TYR A 187 9.34 -13.69 35.48
C TYR A 187 8.55 -13.14 36.67
N ALA A 188 8.56 -11.82 36.84
CA ALA A 188 7.82 -11.12 37.88
C ALA A 188 7.44 -9.69 37.42
N GLY A 189 6.53 -9.07 38.17
CA GLY A 189 6.09 -7.67 38.01
C GLY A 189 4.82 -7.50 37.17
N ASP A 190 4.48 -6.25 36.87
CA ASP A 190 3.23 -5.87 36.21
C ASP A 190 3.38 -5.70 34.69
N ASN A 191 2.27 -5.34 34.03
CA ASN A 191 2.17 -4.94 32.62
C ASN A 191 2.58 -6.03 31.60
N TYR A 192 2.29 -7.29 31.90
CA TYR A 192 2.38 -8.35 30.92
C TYR A 192 1.13 -8.41 30.05
N GLN A 193 1.29 -8.79 28.78
CA GLN A 193 0.20 -9.09 27.86
C GLN A 193 0.57 -10.28 27.00
N LEU A 194 -0.42 -11.06 26.57
CA LEU A 194 -0.24 -12.08 25.55
C LEU A 194 -0.76 -11.55 24.22
N LEU A 195 0.01 -11.71 23.14
CA LEU A 195 -0.45 -11.51 21.77
C LEU A 195 -0.77 -12.87 21.17
N VAL A 196 -2.04 -13.06 20.81
CA VAL A 196 -2.49 -14.20 20.01
C VAL A 196 -2.53 -13.74 18.56
N SER A 197 -1.80 -14.42 17.68
CA SER A 197 -1.65 -14.06 16.26
C SER A 197 -1.87 -15.27 15.37
N LYS A 198 -2.77 -15.16 14.39
CA LYS A 198 -2.87 -16.17 13.32
C LYS A 198 -1.50 -16.27 12.64
N VAL A 199 -1.05 -17.49 12.37
CA VAL A 199 0.07 -17.74 11.48
C VAL A 199 -0.51 -17.75 10.09
N VAL A 200 -0.03 -16.83 9.28
CA VAL A 200 -0.41 -16.66 7.90
C VAL A 200 0.77 -17.06 7.03
N PRO A 201 0.54 -17.58 5.81
CA PRO A 201 1.58 -17.66 4.80
C PRO A 201 2.28 -16.30 4.69
N GLN A 202 3.57 -16.30 4.34
CA GLN A 202 4.31 -15.03 4.19
C GLN A 202 3.51 -14.05 3.32
N GLY A 203 3.21 -12.87 3.88
CA GLY A 203 2.51 -11.82 3.15
C GLY A 203 0.99 -11.73 3.33
N ALA A 204 0.38 -12.39 4.33
CA ALA A 204 -0.99 -12.07 4.75
C ALA A 204 -1.01 -11.29 6.08
N TYR A 205 -2.07 -10.52 6.34
CA TYR A 205 -2.27 -9.89 7.64
C TYR A 205 -2.74 -10.94 8.66
N PRO A 206 -1.99 -11.18 9.75
CA PRO A 206 -2.49 -12.04 10.79
C PRO A 206 -3.62 -11.35 11.53
N ALA A 207 -4.72 -12.05 11.74
CA ALA A 207 -5.66 -11.67 12.78
C ALA A 207 -4.90 -11.68 14.11
N GLU A 208 -4.93 -10.57 14.85
CA GLU A 208 -4.14 -10.38 16.07
C GLU A 208 -4.99 -9.79 17.18
N LYS A 209 -4.80 -10.28 18.40
CA LYS A 209 -5.44 -9.74 19.60
C LYS A 209 -4.50 -9.82 20.79
N PHE A 210 -4.37 -8.71 21.51
CA PHE A 210 -3.75 -8.70 22.83
C PHE A 210 -4.76 -9.14 23.89
N SER A 211 -4.28 -9.90 24.87
CA SER A 211 -4.98 -10.06 26.14
C SER A 211 -5.06 -8.71 26.87
N GLY A 212 -5.95 -8.64 27.85
CA GLY A 212 -5.82 -7.63 28.90
C GLY A 212 -4.47 -7.73 29.60
N LYS A 213 -4.05 -6.64 30.23
CA LYS A 213 -2.81 -6.58 31.02
C LYS A 213 -2.94 -7.44 32.26
N PHE A 214 -1.86 -8.13 32.64
CA PHE A 214 -1.78 -8.94 33.85
C PHE A 214 -0.43 -8.80 34.53
N SER A 215 -0.30 -9.36 35.72
CA SER A 215 0.90 -9.34 36.54
C SER A 215 1.41 -10.76 36.79
N LEU A 216 2.73 -10.90 36.89
CA LEU A 216 3.39 -12.13 37.28
C LEU A 216 3.96 -11.98 38.68
N VAL A 217 3.69 -12.95 39.55
CA VAL A 217 4.18 -12.98 40.93
C VAL A 217 5.27 -14.04 41.02
N SER A 218 6.47 -13.65 41.46
CA SER A 218 7.58 -14.58 41.68
C SER A 218 7.25 -15.59 42.78
N ASP A 219 7.85 -16.78 42.70
CA ASP A 219 7.83 -17.79 43.78
C ASP A 219 8.57 -17.33 45.06
N PHE A 220 9.24 -16.17 45.01
CA PHE A 220 9.87 -15.52 46.15
C PHE A 220 9.05 -14.30 46.59
N ASP A 221 8.86 -14.26 47.91
CA ASP A 221 7.77 -13.68 48.69
C ASP A 221 7.71 -12.14 48.78
N SER A 222 6.51 -11.68 49.19
CA SER A 222 6.13 -10.48 49.94
C SER A 222 6.78 -9.10 49.67
N GLY A 223 5.91 -8.11 49.43
CA GLY A 223 6.13 -6.76 49.96
C GLY A 223 6.23 -5.61 48.95
N GLU A 224 5.19 -4.77 49.00
CA GLU A 224 5.19 -3.31 48.82
C GLU A 224 5.28 -2.69 47.39
N GLN A 225 4.37 -1.74 47.20
CA GLN A 225 3.97 -1.10 45.96
C GLN A 225 4.49 0.35 45.97
N THR A 226 5.30 0.73 44.98
CA THR A 226 5.58 2.15 44.71
C THR A 226 5.21 2.48 43.26
N THR A 227 4.17 3.29 43.11
CA THR A 227 3.69 3.86 41.85
C THR A 227 4.57 5.05 41.44
N ALA A 228 5.23 4.95 40.27
CA ALA A 228 5.87 6.10 39.63
C ALA A 228 5.02 6.57 38.44
N THR A 229 4.41 7.74 38.60
CA THR A 229 3.69 8.45 37.55
C THR A 229 4.69 8.94 36.50
N THR A 230 4.63 8.38 35.28
CA THR A 230 5.45 8.89 34.16
C THR A 230 4.66 9.96 33.42
N THR A 231 5.13 11.20 33.52
CA THR A 231 4.70 12.30 32.66
C THR A 231 5.19 12.04 31.24
N VAL A 232 4.28 12.07 30.25
CA VAL A 232 4.64 11.96 28.84
C VAL A 232 5.24 13.30 28.40
N PRO A 233 6.52 13.38 28.00
CA PRO A 233 7.08 14.63 27.49
C PRO A 233 6.48 14.94 26.12
N THR A 234 6.09 16.19 25.93
CA THR A 234 5.68 16.73 24.62
C THR A 234 6.89 16.80 23.70
N VAL A 235 6.99 15.85 22.76
CA VAL A 235 8.09 15.81 21.78
C VAL A 235 7.90 16.94 20.77
N LYS A 236 8.90 17.83 20.66
CA LYS A 236 8.92 18.93 19.69
C LYS A 236 9.20 18.38 18.29
N ILE A 237 8.33 18.70 17.33
CA ILE A 237 8.53 18.34 15.91
C ILE A 237 9.70 19.14 15.31
N ASP A 238 10.60 18.45 14.60
CA ASP A 238 11.75 19.04 13.91
C ASP A 238 11.44 19.18 12.41
N VAL A 239 11.17 20.41 12.00
CA VAL A 239 10.80 20.76 10.63
C VAL A 239 11.96 20.60 9.65
N PHE A 240 13.20 20.85 10.06
CA PHE A 240 14.38 20.71 9.18
C PHE A 240 14.68 19.25 8.91
N LEU A 241 14.67 18.42 9.96
CA LEU A 241 14.78 16.98 9.84
C LEU A 241 13.67 16.42 8.96
N THR A 242 12.42 16.81 9.22
CA THR A 242 11.26 16.37 8.44
C THR A 242 11.41 16.71 6.96
N ASN A 243 11.75 17.95 6.62
CA ASN A 243 11.93 18.37 5.23
C ASN A 243 13.07 17.63 4.52
N ARG A 244 14.17 17.32 5.22
CA ARG A 244 15.28 16.52 4.69
C ARG A 244 14.87 15.08 4.38
N LEU A 245 13.93 14.53 5.14
CA LEU A 245 13.51 13.13 5.05
C LEU A 245 12.28 12.91 4.19
N LYS A 246 11.60 13.96 3.73
CA LYS A 246 10.45 13.86 2.80
C LYS A 246 10.76 12.95 1.60
N GLY A 247 9.84 12.01 1.36
CA GLY A 247 9.90 11.02 0.30
C GLY A 247 10.90 9.88 0.53
N LYS A 248 11.59 9.84 1.67
CA LYS A 248 12.47 8.73 2.02
C LYS A 248 11.71 7.64 2.76
N ILE A 249 12.12 6.41 2.49
CA ILE A 249 11.85 5.28 3.36
C ILE A 249 12.91 5.31 4.46
N LEU A 250 12.50 5.15 5.71
CA LEU A 250 13.36 5.16 6.88
C LEU A 250 13.37 3.77 7.51
N LEU A 251 14.53 3.35 7.98
CA LEU A 251 14.70 2.12 8.74
C LEU A 251 15.14 2.47 10.16
N GLN A 252 14.37 2.05 11.15
CA GLN A 252 14.67 2.31 12.54
C GLN A 252 15.80 1.41 13.02
N VAL A 253 16.99 1.97 13.27
CA VAL A 253 18.22 1.17 13.51
C VAL A 253 18.47 0.80 14.96
N GLU A 254 17.72 1.40 15.90
CA GLU A 254 17.89 1.21 17.35
C GLU A 254 16.78 0.34 17.98
N GLN A 255 15.92 -0.27 17.15
CA GLN A 255 14.84 -1.17 17.57
C GLN A 255 14.81 -2.41 16.66
N ASN A 256 13.65 -2.82 16.15
CA ASN A 256 13.47 -4.08 15.44
C ASN A 256 13.62 -3.92 13.91
N GLY A 257 14.12 -2.78 13.44
CA GLY A 257 14.20 -2.51 12.00
C GLY A 257 12.85 -2.10 11.41
N GLU A 258 12.01 -1.41 12.17
CA GLU A 258 10.73 -0.89 11.68
C GLU A 258 10.94 0.05 10.48
N ALA A 259 10.17 -0.18 9.42
CA ALA A 259 10.19 0.66 8.22
C ALA A 259 9.13 1.77 8.29
N TRP A 260 9.49 2.97 7.85
CA TRP A 260 8.63 4.14 7.84
C TRP A 260 8.73 4.89 6.51
N TYR A 261 7.66 5.53 6.07
CA TYR A 261 7.69 6.42 4.91
C TYR A 261 7.36 7.84 5.33
N VAL A 262 8.22 8.80 4.99
CA VAL A 262 7.92 10.22 5.22
C VAL A 262 7.27 10.78 3.99
N ARG A 263 6.01 11.18 4.12
CA ARG A 263 5.21 11.67 3.01
C ARG A 263 5.79 12.94 2.37
N PRO A 264 5.99 13.00 1.04
CA PRO A 264 6.52 14.19 0.36
C PRO A 264 5.61 15.41 0.46
N ASP A 265 4.30 15.21 0.54
CA ASP A 265 3.30 16.29 0.54
C ASP A 265 3.19 16.99 1.90
N ASN A 266 3.10 16.24 2.99
CA ASN A 266 2.85 16.81 4.33
C ASN A 266 3.97 16.57 5.35
N GLY A 267 4.96 15.72 5.04
CA GLY A 267 6.07 15.41 5.95
C GLY A 267 5.73 14.48 7.11
N GLN A 268 4.51 13.95 7.17
CA GLN A 268 4.15 12.97 8.21
C GLN A 268 4.80 11.62 7.91
N ARG A 269 5.29 10.95 8.96
CA ARG A 269 5.76 9.57 8.88
C ARG A 269 4.59 8.60 8.97
N MET A 270 4.65 7.55 8.17
CA MET A 270 3.69 6.45 8.19
C MET A 270 4.44 5.18 8.55
N TYR A 271 3.86 4.38 9.43
CA TYR A 271 4.40 3.07 9.74
C TYR A 271 4.12 2.12 8.58
N LEU A 272 5.17 1.57 7.98
CA LEU A 272 5.04 0.64 6.86
C LEU A 272 4.81 -0.78 7.35
N ARG A 273 5.02 -1.07 8.64
CA ARG A 273 4.82 -2.37 9.32
C ARG A 273 5.54 -3.55 8.68
N ASP A 274 5.08 -3.97 7.51
CA ASP A 274 5.56 -5.08 6.71
C ASP A 274 5.44 -4.75 5.21
N GLY A 275 5.94 -5.65 4.35
CA GLY A 275 5.90 -5.44 2.90
C GLY A 275 4.50 -5.21 2.33
N VAL A 276 3.50 -5.90 2.86
CA VAL A 276 2.11 -5.89 2.34
C VAL A 276 1.41 -4.62 2.77
N ALA A 277 1.56 -4.23 4.04
CA ALA A 277 1.05 -2.96 4.55
C ALA A 277 1.69 -1.78 3.86
N ALA A 278 2.99 -1.86 3.60
CA ALA A 278 3.66 -0.90 2.75
C ALA A 278 3.03 -0.89 1.37
N TYR A 279 2.94 -2.02 0.68
CA TYR A 279 2.38 -2.12 -0.66
C TYR A 279 0.94 -1.58 -0.77
N SER A 280 0.04 -1.96 0.12
CA SER A 280 -1.34 -1.47 0.15
C SER A 280 -1.40 0.03 0.44
N LEU A 281 -0.58 0.54 1.37
CA LEU A 281 -0.49 1.96 1.67
C LEU A 281 0.08 2.76 0.49
N MET A 282 1.10 2.21 -0.16
CA MET A 282 1.78 2.75 -1.31
C MET A 282 0.84 2.84 -2.52
N ARG A 283 -0.02 1.84 -2.73
CA ARG A 283 -1.07 1.89 -3.75
C ARG A 283 -2.23 2.81 -3.40
N THR A 284 -2.62 2.91 -2.14
CA THR A 284 -3.70 3.82 -1.75
C THR A 284 -3.30 5.30 -1.95
N MET A 285 -2.02 5.63 -1.75
CA MET A 285 -1.50 6.99 -1.79
C MET A 285 -0.70 7.30 -3.07
N GLY A 286 -0.56 6.32 -3.97
CA GLY A 286 0.27 6.43 -5.16
C GLY A 286 -0.33 7.41 -6.17
N LEU A 287 0.54 8.17 -6.84
CA LEU A 287 0.10 9.03 -7.94
C LEU A 287 -0.03 8.20 -9.22
N GLY A 288 -1.17 8.28 -9.89
CA GLY A 288 -1.32 7.67 -11.21
C GLY A 288 -0.30 8.25 -12.20
N ILE A 289 0.29 7.39 -13.03
CA ILE A 289 1.22 7.76 -14.09
C ILE A 289 0.92 6.95 -15.35
N SER A 290 0.99 7.61 -16.51
CA SER A 290 0.85 6.96 -17.81
C SER A 290 2.09 6.13 -18.16
N ASP A 291 1.96 5.11 -18.99
CA ASP A 291 3.11 4.31 -19.45
C ASP A 291 4.11 5.17 -20.21
N SER A 292 3.59 6.13 -20.99
CA SER A 292 4.39 7.11 -21.73
C SER A 292 5.21 8.03 -20.84
N ASP A 293 4.73 8.35 -19.64
CA ASP A 293 5.44 9.19 -18.68
C ASP A 293 6.35 8.37 -17.78
N LEU A 294 5.91 7.17 -17.40
CA LEU A 294 6.74 6.27 -16.61
C LEU A 294 8.00 5.90 -17.39
N SER A 295 7.88 5.55 -18.68
CA SER A 295 9.01 5.16 -19.55
C SER A 295 10.12 6.22 -19.62
N LYS A 296 9.79 7.50 -19.39
CA LYS A 296 10.75 8.62 -19.32
C LYS A 296 11.54 8.67 -18.01
N ILE A 297 11.25 7.81 -17.04
CA ILE A 297 11.95 7.70 -15.76
C ILE A 297 12.82 6.44 -15.78
N PRO A 298 14.15 6.54 -15.59
CA PRO A 298 15.06 5.41 -15.68
C PRO A 298 14.79 4.36 -14.60
N ILE A 299 14.95 3.09 -14.94
CA ILE A 299 14.77 1.96 -14.02
C ILE A 299 15.99 1.83 -13.10
N GLY A 300 15.71 1.60 -11.82
CA GLY A 300 16.70 1.34 -10.79
C GLY A 300 16.91 -0.15 -10.61
N PHE A 301 18.19 -0.54 -10.55
CA PHE A 301 18.62 -1.88 -10.17
C PHE A 301 19.15 -1.85 -8.74
N GLU A 302 18.89 -2.93 -8.01
CA GLU A 302 19.42 -3.19 -6.67
C GLU A 302 19.94 -4.62 -6.67
N ASP A 303 21.25 -4.80 -6.74
CA ASP A 303 21.89 -6.12 -6.90
C ASP A 303 21.59 -7.08 -5.75
N ARG A 304 21.12 -6.56 -4.61
CA ARG A 304 20.71 -7.34 -3.42
C ARG A 304 19.26 -7.82 -3.49
N PHE A 305 18.52 -7.43 -4.53
CA PHE A 305 17.12 -7.77 -4.70
C PHE A 305 16.98 -9.23 -5.13
N GLU A 306 16.30 -10.02 -4.31
CA GLU A 306 16.02 -11.44 -4.57
C GLU A 306 14.73 -11.54 -5.37
N CYS A 307 14.83 -12.09 -6.59
CA CYS A 307 13.74 -12.31 -7.51
C CYS A 307 14.03 -13.55 -8.39
N ASP A 308 12.99 -14.07 -9.04
CA ASP A 308 13.14 -15.07 -10.09
C ASP A 308 13.59 -14.37 -11.39
N ASP A 309 14.57 -14.97 -12.08
CA ASP A 309 15.16 -14.54 -13.37
C ASP A 309 15.35 -15.83 -14.20
N SER A 310 14.36 -16.12 -15.03
CA SER A 310 14.14 -17.42 -15.67
C SER A 310 15.10 -17.68 -16.84
N ASP A 311 15.61 -16.65 -17.50
CA ASP A 311 16.59 -16.75 -18.58
C ASP A 311 18.00 -16.27 -18.20
N SER A 312 18.17 -15.78 -16.97
CA SER A 312 19.45 -15.38 -16.37
C SER A 312 20.15 -14.23 -17.08
N ASP A 313 19.38 -13.29 -17.64
CA ASP A 313 19.90 -12.12 -18.33
C ASP A 313 20.16 -10.90 -17.41
N GLY A 314 19.76 -11.02 -16.14
CA GLY A 314 19.90 -9.99 -15.12
C GLY A 314 18.66 -9.10 -14.92
N LEU A 315 17.53 -9.43 -15.55
CA LEU A 315 16.24 -8.79 -15.37
C LEU A 315 15.26 -9.77 -14.71
N CYS A 316 14.61 -9.37 -13.62
CA CYS A 316 13.67 -10.26 -12.92
C CYS A 316 12.40 -10.51 -13.74
N ASP A 317 11.84 -11.72 -13.72
CA ASP A 317 10.62 -12.12 -14.45
C ASP A 317 9.45 -11.15 -14.26
N LYS A 318 9.24 -10.68 -13.02
CA LYS A 318 8.14 -9.72 -12.74
C LYS A 318 8.42 -8.33 -13.31
N LEU A 319 9.68 -7.90 -13.30
CA LEU A 319 10.08 -6.64 -13.92
C LEU A 319 9.92 -6.75 -15.43
N GLU A 320 10.30 -7.88 -16.02
CA GLU A 320 10.07 -8.18 -17.43
C GLU A 320 8.59 -8.16 -17.82
N GLU A 321 7.72 -8.82 -17.04
CA GLU A 321 6.26 -8.75 -17.23
C GLU A 321 5.78 -7.28 -17.23
N SER A 322 6.34 -6.44 -16.35
CA SER A 322 6.01 -5.01 -16.28
C SER A 322 6.53 -4.20 -17.48
N LEU A 323 7.64 -4.59 -18.09
CA LEU A 323 8.23 -3.96 -19.27
C LEU A 323 7.64 -4.49 -20.58
N GLY A 324 7.05 -5.69 -20.55
CA GLY A 324 6.52 -6.38 -21.73
C GLY A 324 7.55 -7.23 -22.47
N THR A 325 8.71 -7.50 -21.85
CA THR A 325 9.69 -8.49 -22.33
C THR A 325 9.25 -9.91 -21.95
N ASP A 326 9.86 -10.94 -22.56
CA ASP A 326 9.54 -12.35 -22.33
C ASP A 326 10.51 -12.95 -21.29
N PRO A 327 10.03 -13.34 -20.09
CA PRO A 327 10.89 -13.85 -19.02
C PRO A 327 11.70 -15.12 -19.34
N ASN A 328 11.42 -15.78 -20.47
CA ASN A 328 12.11 -16.99 -20.87
C ASN A 328 13.06 -16.75 -22.05
N ARG A 329 13.30 -15.49 -22.42
CA ARG A 329 14.09 -15.10 -23.58
C ARG A 329 14.94 -13.88 -23.26
N ALA A 330 16.23 -14.13 -23.02
CA ALA A 330 17.19 -13.10 -22.66
C ALA A 330 17.26 -11.91 -23.63
N ASP A 331 16.85 -12.09 -24.90
CA ASP A 331 16.76 -11.05 -25.92
C ASP A 331 15.37 -11.12 -26.54
N SER A 332 14.46 -10.25 -26.08
CA SER A 332 13.05 -10.27 -26.46
C SER A 332 12.84 -9.82 -27.90
N ASP A 333 13.53 -8.75 -28.31
CA ASP A 333 13.37 -8.10 -29.61
C ASP A 333 14.27 -8.68 -30.73
N GLY A 334 15.25 -9.50 -30.35
CA GLY A 334 16.13 -10.24 -31.25
C GLY A 334 17.24 -9.39 -31.87
N ASP A 335 17.61 -8.26 -31.26
CA ASP A 335 18.63 -7.34 -31.80
C ASP A 335 20.08 -7.73 -31.44
N GLY A 336 20.25 -8.74 -30.59
CA GLY A 336 21.54 -9.28 -30.15
C GLY A 336 22.07 -8.71 -28.84
N ARG A 337 21.29 -7.88 -28.13
CA ARG A 337 21.53 -7.46 -26.74
C ARG A 337 20.48 -8.09 -25.83
N SER A 338 20.86 -8.36 -24.58
CA SER A 338 19.89 -8.88 -23.63
C SER A 338 19.03 -7.78 -23.00
N ASP A 339 17.79 -8.08 -22.66
CA ASP A 339 16.83 -7.12 -22.11
C ASP A 339 17.39 -6.46 -20.82
N GLY A 340 17.98 -7.26 -19.94
CA GLY A 340 18.66 -6.81 -18.72
C GLY A 340 19.84 -5.87 -19.00
N ALA A 341 20.65 -6.17 -20.02
CA ALA A 341 21.77 -5.31 -20.41
C ALA A 341 21.27 -3.97 -20.98
N GLU A 342 20.25 -4.02 -21.82
CA GLU A 342 19.64 -2.84 -22.41
C GLU A 342 19.03 -1.92 -21.36
N VAL A 343 18.23 -2.46 -20.44
CA VAL A 343 17.61 -1.65 -19.38
C VAL A 343 18.66 -1.02 -18.47
N LYS A 344 19.75 -1.74 -18.16
CA LYS A 344 20.87 -1.22 -17.35
C LYS A 344 21.60 -0.08 -18.02
N ASP A 345 21.81 -0.17 -19.33
CA ASP A 345 22.49 0.83 -20.15
C ASP A 345 21.55 1.95 -20.65
N GLY A 346 20.25 1.85 -20.38
CA GLY A 346 19.24 2.85 -20.74
C GLY A 346 18.74 2.74 -22.18
N PHE A 347 18.81 1.55 -22.77
CA PHE A 347 18.21 1.20 -24.06
C PHE A 347 16.77 0.70 -23.88
N ASN A 348 16.11 0.34 -24.98
CA ASN A 348 14.73 -0.11 -25.01
C ASN A 348 14.68 -1.61 -25.35
N PRO A 349 14.27 -2.48 -24.42
CA PRO A 349 14.34 -3.95 -24.62
C PRO A 349 13.28 -4.52 -25.58
N LEU A 350 12.51 -3.66 -26.25
CA LEU A 350 11.46 -4.05 -27.20
C LEU A 350 11.65 -3.39 -28.57
N GLY A 351 12.84 -2.87 -28.84
CA GLY A 351 13.17 -2.31 -30.14
C GLY A 351 14.32 -1.31 -30.09
N ALA A 352 14.93 -1.09 -31.25
CA ALA A 352 16.12 -0.27 -31.40
C ALA A 352 16.06 1.14 -30.75
N GLY A 353 17.11 1.46 -29.99
CA GLY A 353 17.45 2.83 -29.59
C GLY A 353 17.49 3.06 -28.07
N GLN A 354 17.93 4.27 -27.69
CA GLN A 354 17.96 4.67 -26.28
C GLN A 354 16.58 5.07 -25.78
N SER A 355 16.27 4.70 -24.54
CA SER A 355 15.10 5.19 -23.83
C SER A 355 15.17 6.71 -23.65
N SER A 356 14.10 7.41 -24.05
CA SER A 356 14.03 8.88 -23.98
C SER A 356 13.72 9.36 -22.56
N PHE A 357 14.73 9.40 -21.69
CA PHE A 357 14.55 9.83 -20.31
C PHE A 357 14.39 11.36 -20.17
N VAL A 358 13.42 11.79 -19.37
CA VAL A 358 13.14 13.22 -19.09
C VAL A 358 13.48 13.54 -17.65
N SER A 359 14.63 14.18 -17.44
CA SER A 359 15.17 14.51 -16.10
C SER A 359 14.21 15.37 -15.25
N GLY A 360 13.45 16.28 -15.88
CA GLY A 360 12.51 17.16 -15.19
C GLY A 360 11.32 16.40 -14.57
N LEU A 361 10.83 15.35 -15.21
CA LEU A 361 9.73 14.52 -14.68
C LEU A 361 10.21 13.68 -13.50
N ALA A 362 11.34 12.99 -13.66
CA ALA A 362 11.97 12.22 -12.59
C ALA A 362 12.25 13.09 -11.36
N ALA A 363 12.77 14.31 -11.56
CA ALA A 363 13.03 15.26 -10.47
C ALA A 363 11.77 15.66 -9.70
N ARG A 364 10.64 15.89 -10.38
CA ARG A 364 9.35 16.26 -9.76
C ARG A 364 8.73 15.13 -8.96
N LEU A 365 9.00 13.89 -9.35
CA LEU A 365 8.43 12.69 -8.74
C LEU A 365 9.35 12.04 -7.69
N LYS A 366 10.55 12.60 -7.44
CA LYS A 366 11.47 12.10 -6.42
C LYS A 366 10.78 11.88 -5.06
N GLY A 367 11.01 10.70 -4.52
CA GLY A 367 10.46 10.25 -3.25
C GLY A 367 8.99 9.90 -3.29
N ARG A 368 8.32 9.95 -4.45
CA ARG A 368 6.92 9.55 -4.59
C ARG A 368 6.80 8.08 -4.97
N ILE A 369 5.67 7.51 -4.60
CA ILE A 369 5.17 6.28 -5.17
C ILE A 369 4.23 6.64 -6.32
N VAL A 370 4.38 5.95 -7.45
CA VAL A 370 3.55 6.12 -8.63
C VAL A 370 2.95 4.78 -9.07
N LEU A 371 1.77 4.82 -9.69
CA LEU A 371 1.01 3.65 -10.13
C LEU A 371 0.76 3.72 -11.63
N GLN A 372 1.12 2.68 -12.36
CA GLN A 372 0.76 2.58 -13.78
C GLN A 372 -0.74 2.39 -13.93
N VAL A 373 -1.40 3.37 -14.54
CA VAL A 373 -2.88 3.35 -14.69
C VAL A 373 -3.34 2.77 -16.02
N GLN A 374 -2.41 2.38 -16.90
CA GLN A 374 -2.67 1.88 -18.25
C GLN A 374 -2.34 0.39 -18.44
N LYS A 375 -1.76 -0.26 -17.42
CA LYS A 375 -1.29 -1.66 -17.49
C LYS A 375 -1.80 -2.55 -16.34
N HIS A 376 -0.96 -3.09 -15.46
CA HIS A 376 -1.39 -3.96 -14.35
C HIS A 376 -1.51 -3.27 -13.00
N GLY A 377 -1.39 -1.94 -12.94
CA GLY A 377 -1.37 -1.24 -11.66
C GLY A 377 -0.06 -1.40 -10.91
N GLU A 378 1.03 -1.59 -11.65
CA GLU A 378 2.36 -1.72 -11.14
C GLU A 378 2.73 -0.51 -10.26
N ALA A 379 3.22 -0.79 -9.06
CA ALA A 379 3.66 0.24 -8.13
C ALA A 379 5.16 0.47 -8.27
N TRP A 380 5.56 1.74 -8.31
CA TRP A 380 6.95 2.14 -8.48
C TRP A 380 7.34 3.17 -7.43
N TYR A 381 8.48 2.99 -6.78
CA TYR A 381 9.07 3.98 -5.90
C TYR A 381 10.12 4.79 -6.68
N ILE A 382 9.95 6.10 -6.77
CA ILE A 382 10.94 6.98 -7.39
C ILE A 382 11.95 7.37 -6.31
N ASN A 383 13.14 6.78 -6.34
CA ASN A 383 14.10 6.97 -5.28
C ASN A 383 14.61 8.43 -5.25
N PRO A 384 14.53 9.14 -4.11
CA PRO A 384 14.89 10.55 -4.03
C PRO A 384 16.39 10.80 -4.21
N ALA A 385 17.25 9.80 -3.94
CA ALA A 385 18.69 9.91 -4.08
C ALA A 385 19.13 9.93 -5.55
N ASN A 386 18.64 9.00 -6.37
CA ASN A 386 19.10 8.83 -7.76
C ASN A 386 18.05 9.19 -8.83
N GLY A 387 16.78 9.40 -8.45
CA GLY A 387 15.70 9.71 -9.39
C GLY A 387 15.25 8.53 -10.26
N LYS A 388 15.74 7.31 -9.98
CA LYS A 388 15.35 6.10 -10.70
C LYS A 388 14.07 5.50 -10.09
N ARG A 389 13.29 4.81 -10.92
CA ARG A 389 12.08 4.08 -10.50
C ARG A 389 12.43 2.65 -10.12
N TYR A 390 11.96 2.19 -8.97
CA TYR A 390 12.14 0.84 -8.48
C TYR A 390 10.80 0.13 -8.44
N TYR A 391 10.72 -1.02 -9.09
CA TYR A 391 9.49 -1.78 -9.19
C TYR A 391 9.16 -2.46 -7.86
N MET A 392 7.89 -2.41 -7.47
CA MET A 392 7.36 -3.10 -6.31
C MET A 392 6.17 -3.95 -6.79
N PRO A 393 6.41 -5.17 -7.27
CA PRO A 393 5.33 -6.04 -7.78
C PRO A 393 4.37 -6.49 -6.68
N ASP A 394 4.86 -6.67 -5.46
CA ASP A 394 4.12 -7.24 -4.34
C ASP A 394 4.68 -6.79 -2.97
N GLY A 395 4.07 -7.27 -1.89
CA GLY A 395 4.50 -6.99 -0.53
C GLY A 395 5.95 -7.39 -0.23
N PRO A 396 6.36 -8.66 -0.43
CA PRO A 396 7.74 -9.10 -0.23
C PRO A 396 8.77 -8.23 -0.98
N SER A 397 8.49 -7.90 -2.23
CA SER A 397 9.34 -7.04 -3.06
C SER A 397 9.39 -5.61 -2.52
N ALA A 398 8.25 -5.05 -2.13
CA ALA A 398 8.21 -3.75 -1.46
C ALA A 398 9.05 -3.76 -0.18
N TYR A 399 9.04 -4.86 0.59
CA TYR A 399 9.90 -5.01 1.76
C TYR A 399 11.39 -4.98 1.44
N GLN A 400 11.81 -5.69 0.39
CA GLN A 400 13.20 -5.65 -0.06
C GLN A 400 13.62 -4.25 -0.52
N ILE A 401 12.80 -3.58 -1.34
CA ILE A 401 13.02 -2.19 -1.75
C ILE A 401 13.13 -1.27 -0.53
N MET A 402 12.23 -1.41 0.44
CA MET A 402 12.29 -0.66 1.70
C MET A 402 13.61 -0.92 2.44
N LYS A 403 13.99 -2.19 2.61
CA LYS A 403 15.22 -2.58 3.31
C LYS A 403 16.47 -1.99 2.64
N TYR A 404 16.55 -2.06 1.32
CA TYR A 404 17.78 -1.72 0.59
C TYR A 404 17.91 -0.23 0.25
N LEU A 405 16.80 0.47 0.06
CA LEU A 405 16.79 1.90 -0.31
C LEU A 405 16.48 2.82 0.88
N SER A 406 16.20 2.27 2.06
CA SER A 406 15.93 3.06 3.27
C SER A 406 17.16 3.81 3.76
N VAL A 407 16.90 4.86 4.52
CA VAL A 407 17.90 5.57 5.31
C VAL A 407 17.70 5.24 6.79
N GLY A 408 18.78 4.88 7.47
CA GLY A 408 18.75 4.61 8.91
C GLY A 408 18.29 5.85 9.71
N ILE A 409 17.46 5.63 10.72
CA ILE A 409 17.01 6.67 11.64
C ILE A 409 17.02 6.18 13.10
N SER A 410 17.43 7.06 14.02
CA SER A 410 17.39 6.81 15.47
C SER A 410 15.96 6.93 16.00
N ASN A 411 15.68 6.33 17.15
CA ASN A 411 14.38 6.46 17.83
C ASN A 411 14.08 7.91 18.19
N SER A 412 15.12 8.66 18.61
CA SER A 412 15.02 10.07 18.98
C SER A 412 14.63 10.93 17.78
N ASP A 413 15.30 10.77 16.64
CA ASP A 413 15.04 11.57 15.45
C ASP A 413 13.71 11.19 14.80
N LEU A 414 13.40 9.90 14.75
CA LEU A 414 12.12 9.42 14.28
C LEU A 414 10.99 10.06 15.09
N GLY A 415 11.12 10.11 16.43
CA GLY A 415 10.15 10.75 17.34
C GLY A 415 9.89 12.24 17.10
N LYS A 416 10.82 12.95 16.45
CA LYS A 416 10.69 14.37 16.08
C LYS A 416 9.92 14.58 14.77
N ILE A 417 9.45 13.53 14.13
CA ILE A 417 8.65 13.60 12.89
C ILE A 417 7.20 13.31 13.24
N ALA A 418 6.28 14.14 12.76
CA ALA A 418 4.84 13.99 13.03
C ALA A 418 4.32 12.67 12.44
N THR A 419 3.54 11.92 13.22
CA THR A 419 2.88 10.69 12.73
C THR A 419 1.65 11.06 11.88
N TYR A 420 1.36 10.26 10.85
CA TYR A 420 0.14 10.37 10.02
C TYR A 420 -1.12 9.96 10.79
#